data_AF-A0AAT9HEL2-F1
#
_entry.id   AF-A0AAT9HEL2-F1
#
_cell.length_a   1.000
_cell.length_b   1.000
_cell.length_c   1.000
_cell.angle_alpha   90.00
_cell.angle_beta   90.00
_cell.angle_gamma   90.00
#
_symmetry.space_group_name_H-M   'P 1'
#
loop_
_entity.id
_entity.type
_entity.pdbx_description
1 polymer ?
#
loop_
_entity_poly.entity_id
_entity_poly.type
_entity_poly.pdbx_seq_one_letter_code
_entity_poly.pdbx_strand_id
1 'polypeptide(L)'
;MVGVAATPAHAESVRDMQWHLEAMHADEMWKVSTGKGITVAVIDSGVDDSLVDLKGQVLDGKDYSEQRGDEHTDIEGHGTSIAALIAATGARGTVQGSYGLAPDAKILPIRMRYATEDYGQVDNKAEFSRVLTRAIRYAADTDAQIINISMGSSNAPGRKNVGTPELASAVQYAIGKGN
;
A
#
# COMPACT_ATOMS: atom_id res chain seq x y z
N MET A 1 -46.26 -3.15 -35.88
CA MET A 1 -45.46 -2.30 -34.97
C MET A 1 -44.55 -3.25 -34.19
N VAL A 2 -43.28 -3.36 -34.58
CA VAL A 2 -42.32 -4.29 -33.96
C VAL A 2 -41.63 -3.55 -32.83
N GLY A 3 -41.86 -3.98 -31.58
CA GLY A 3 -41.23 -3.40 -30.40
C GLY A 3 -39.75 -3.75 -30.37
N VAL A 4 -38.89 -2.73 -30.34
CA VAL A 4 -37.47 -2.90 -30.08
C VAL A 4 -37.35 -3.29 -28.60
N ALA A 5 -36.92 -4.52 -28.33
CA ALA A 5 -36.52 -4.92 -26.98
C ALA A 5 -35.26 -4.12 -26.62
N ALA A 6 -35.36 -3.26 -25.61
CA ALA A 6 -34.19 -2.61 -25.04
C ALA A 6 -33.31 -3.67 -24.38
N THR A 7 -32.05 -3.76 -24.79
CA THR A 7 -31.05 -4.51 -24.04
C THR A 7 -30.90 -3.88 -22.66
N PRO A 8 -30.99 -4.65 -21.56
CA PRO A 8 -30.75 -4.10 -20.24
C PRO A 8 -29.33 -3.54 -20.20
N ALA A 9 -29.18 -2.28 -19.80
CA ALA A 9 -27.88 -1.70 -19.51
C ALA A 9 -27.34 -2.42 -18.27
N HIS A 10 -26.32 -3.26 -18.44
CA HIS A 10 -25.58 -3.80 -17.31
C HIS A 10 -24.68 -2.67 -16.78
N ALA A 11 -24.94 -2.19 -15.57
CA ALA A 11 -23.99 -1.31 -14.92
C ALA A 11 -22.72 -2.12 -14.63
N GLU A 12 -21.59 -1.67 -15.15
CA GLU A 12 -20.28 -2.24 -14.87
C GLU A 12 -20.00 -2.12 -13.37
N SER A 13 -19.69 -3.23 -12.70
CA SER A 13 -19.31 -3.23 -11.29
C SER A 13 -17.88 -2.71 -11.15
N VAL A 14 -17.51 -2.26 -9.94
CA VAL A 14 -16.11 -1.95 -9.63
C VAL A 14 -15.21 -3.14 -9.94
N ARG A 15 -15.65 -4.37 -9.65
CA ARG A 15 -14.90 -5.60 -9.92
C ARG A 15 -14.62 -5.81 -11.41
N ASP A 16 -15.56 -5.44 -12.28
CA ASP A 16 -15.40 -5.54 -13.74
C ASP A 16 -14.30 -4.58 -14.25
N MET A 17 -14.12 -3.43 -13.59
CA MET A 17 -13.06 -2.47 -13.90
C MET A 17 -11.67 -2.91 -13.39
N GLN A 18 -11.59 -3.91 -12.50
CA GLN A 18 -10.34 -4.43 -11.94
C GLN A 18 -9.65 -5.44 -12.87
N TRP A 19 -9.36 -5.00 -14.10
CA TRP A 19 -8.73 -5.81 -15.15
C TRP A 19 -7.45 -6.52 -14.68
N HIS A 20 -6.70 -5.90 -13.77
CA HIS A 20 -5.45 -6.46 -13.24
C HIS A 20 -5.68 -7.79 -12.48
N LEU A 21 -6.80 -7.93 -11.77
CA LEU A 21 -7.15 -9.17 -11.07
C LEU A 21 -7.55 -10.27 -12.07
N GLU A 22 -8.20 -9.90 -13.17
CA GLU A 22 -8.48 -10.85 -14.26
C GLU A 22 -7.17 -11.30 -14.93
N ALA A 23 -6.29 -10.37 -15.28
CA ALA A 23 -5.00 -10.65 -15.90
C ALA A 23 -4.09 -11.53 -15.02
N MET A 24 -4.19 -11.40 -13.69
CA MET A 24 -3.48 -12.26 -12.73
C MET A 24 -4.20 -13.58 -12.45
N HIS A 25 -5.40 -13.80 -12.99
CA HIS A 25 -6.25 -14.95 -12.65
C HIS A 25 -6.54 -15.07 -11.14
N ALA A 26 -6.84 -13.93 -10.49
CA ALA A 26 -7.03 -13.85 -9.04
C ALA A 26 -8.12 -14.79 -8.52
N ASP A 27 -9.22 -14.97 -9.26
CA ASP A 27 -10.31 -15.88 -8.87
C ASP A 27 -9.83 -17.35 -8.75
N GLU A 28 -8.84 -17.75 -9.54
CA GLU A 28 -8.22 -19.08 -9.42
C GLU A 28 -7.22 -19.12 -8.26
N MET A 29 -6.46 -18.04 -8.05
CA MET A 29 -5.54 -17.92 -6.90
C MET A 29 -6.28 -18.01 -5.57
N TRP A 30 -7.43 -17.33 -5.44
CA TRP A 30 -8.22 -17.30 -4.21
C TRP A 30 -8.84 -18.65 -3.83
N LYS A 31 -8.98 -19.60 -4.77
CA LYS A 31 -9.36 -20.98 -4.45
C LYS A 31 -8.26 -21.72 -3.67
N VAL A 32 -7.02 -21.24 -3.75
CA VAL A 32 -5.84 -21.83 -3.10
C VAL A 32 -5.41 -20.99 -1.89
N SER A 33 -5.32 -19.67 -2.04
CA SER A 33 -4.91 -18.75 -0.98
C SER A 33 -5.44 -17.33 -1.22
N THR A 34 -5.82 -16.67 -0.13
CA THR A 34 -6.27 -15.27 -0.08
C THR A 34 -5.29 -14.38 0.69
N GLY A 35 -4.13 -14.92 1.08
CA GLY A 35 -3.14 -14.20 1.90
C GLY A 35 -3.41 -14.23 3.41
N LYS A 36 -4.33 -15.08 3.88
CA LYS A 36 -4.64 -15.22 5.30
C LYS A 36 -3.39 -15.52 6.13
N GLY A 37 -3.20 -14.74 7.20
CA GLY A 37 -2.05 -14.87 8.12
C GLY A 37 -0.78 -14.16 7.64
N ILE A 38 -0.82 -13.53 6.47
CA ILE A 38 0.24 -12.67 5.97
C ILE A 38 -0.04 -11.22 6.35
N THR A 39 0.98 -10.54 6.83
CA THR A 39 1.03 -9.11 7.08
C THR A 39 1.98 -8.48 6.05
N VAL A 40 1.49 -7.45 5.37
CA VAL A 40 2.24 -6.64 4.40
C VAL A 40 2.49 -5.27 4.99
N ALA A 41 3.75 -4.93 5.25
CA ALA A 41 4.14 -3.57 5.59
C ALA A 41 4.07 -2.68 4.35
N VAL A 42 3.33 -1.58 4.43
CA VAL A 42 3.15 -0.61 3.34
C VAL A 42 3.84 0.68 3.73
N ILE A 43 5.05 0.88 3.20
CA ILE A 43 5.84 2.11 3.38
C ILE A 43 5.39 3.13 2.33
N ASP A 44 4.51 4.05 2.72
CA ASP A 44 3.76 4.93 1.82
C ASP A 44 3.24 6.20 2.54
N SER A 45 2.26 6.93 2.00
CA SER A 45 1.72 8.20 2.54
C SER A 45 0.81 8.07 3.77
N GLY A 46 0.62 6.85 4.31
CA GLY A 46 -0.37 6.50 5.32
C GLY A 46 -1.49 5.62 4.74
N VAL A 47 -2.40 5.13 5.58
CA VAL A 47 -3.54 4.32 5.11
C VAL A 47 -4.81 4.68 5.89
N ASP A 48 -5.83 5.20 5.21
CA ASP A 48 -7.15 5.43 5.82
C ASP A 48 -7.84 4.10 6.14
N ASP A 49 -7.85 3.73 7.42
CA ASP A 49 -8.45 2.51 7.96
C ASP A 49 -10.00 2.58 8.03
N SER A 50 -10.58 3.76 7.81
CA SER A 50 -12.03 3.97 7.79
C SER A 50 -12.67 3.57 6.46
N LEU A 51 -11.87 3.35 5.41
CA LEU A 51 -12.36 2.89 4.12
C LEU A 51 -13.05 1.54 4.27
N VAL A 52 -14.34 1.46 3.89
CA VAL A 52 -15.19 0.29 4.14
C VAL A 52 -14.59 -1.01 3.61
N ASP A 53 -13.97 -1.00 2.44
CA ASP A 53 -13.36 -2.19 1.84
C ASP A 53 -12.05 -2.60 2.53
N LEU A 54 -11.42 -1.73 3.33
CA LEU A 54 -10.23 -2.03 4.14
C LEU A 54 -10.54 -2.30 5.62
N LYS A 55 -11.81 -2.24 6.02
CA LYS A 55 -12.19 -2.33 7.42
C LYS A 55 -11.69 -3.64 8.05
N GLY A 56 -10.92 -3.50 9.12
CA GLY A 56 -10.32 -4.62 9.85
C GLY A 56 -9.08 -5.23 9.18
N GLN A 57 -8.61 -4.69 8.06
CA GLN A 57 -7.39 -5.13 7.37
C GLN A 57 -6.16 -4.34 7.76
N VAL A 58 -6.34 -3.08 8.17
CA VAL A 58 -5.27 -2.17 8.56
C VAL A 58 -4.96 -2.34 10.05
N LEU A 59 -3.69 -2.54 10.38
CA LEU A 59 -3.16 -2.67 11.74
C LEU A 59 -2.61 -1.33 12.23
N ASP A 60 -2.35 -1.22 13.53
CA ASP A 60 -1.57 -0.11 14.07
C ASP A 60 -0.11 -0.22 13.61
N GLY A 61 0.43 0.91 13.16
CA GLY A 61 1.70 0.96 12.44
C GLY A 61 2.64 2.03 12.96
N LYS A 62 3.29 2.74 12.03
CA LYS A 62 4.25 3.79 12.42
C LYS A 62 4.24 4.99 11.50
N ASP A 63 4.17 6.17 12.10
CA ASP A 63 4.36 7.43 11.41
C ASP A 63 5.82 7.92 11.48
N TYR A 64 6.40 8.16 10.30
CA TYR A 64 7.71 8.79 10.08
C TYR A 64 7.62 10.09 9.25
N SER A 65 6.41 10.58 8.95
CA SER A 65 6.18 11.80 8.17
C SER A 65 6.59 13.08 8.90
N GLU A 66 6.59 13.03 10.24
CA GLU A 66 6.73 14.20 11.13
C GLU A 66 5.63 15.26 10.90
N GLN A 67 4.49 14.85 10.34
CA GLN A 67 3.33 15.70 10.09
C GLN A 67 2.26 15.50 11.17
N ARG A 68 1.21 16.33 11.13
CA ARG A 68 0.02 16.12 11.96
C ARG A 68 -0.67 14.82 11.56
N GLY A 69 -1.15 14.09 12.56
CA GLY A 69 -1.86 12.82 12.38
C GLY A 69 -1.02 11.66 12.90
N ASP A 70 -1.30 10.50 12.34
CA ASP A 70 -0.69 9.21 12.65
C ASP A 70 -0.55 8.39 11.36
N GLU A 71 -0.21 7.11 11.48
CA GLU A 71 -0.07 6.19 10.34
C GLU A 71 -1.36 5.97 9.55
N HIS A 72 -2.53 6.25 10.14
CA HIS A 72 -3.82 6.12 9.49
C HIS A 72 -4.25 7.39 8.74
N THR A 73 -3.47 8.46 8.90
CA THR A 73 -3.72 9.74 8.22
C THR A 73 -3.08 9.73 6.83
N ASP A 74 -3.89 9.58 5.78
CA ASP A 74 -3.42 9.61 4.39
C ASP A 74 -4.02 10.80 3.62
N ILE A 75 -3.30 11.92 3.61
CA ILE A 75 -3.74 13.15 2.92
C ILE A 75 -3.60 13.00 1.40
N GLU A 76 -2.64 12.20 0.94
CA GLU A 76 -2.38 11.98 -0.48
C GLU A 76 -3.35 10.97 -1.09
N GLY A 77 -3.83 10.01 -0.30
CA GLY A 77 -4.66 8.89 -0.75
C GLY A 77 -3.88 7.79 -1.49
N HIS A 78 -2.55 7.97 -1.65
CA HIS A 78 -1.71 7.02 -2.38
C HIS A 78 -1.56 5.71 -1.61
N GLY A 79 -1.15 5.77 -0.33
CA GLY A 79 -0.98 4.58 0.50
C GLY A 79 -2.28 3.82 0.75
N THR A 80 -3.42 4.51 0.89
CA THR A 80 -4.76 3.91 0.96
C THR A 80 -5.10 3.16 -0.32
N SER A 81 -4.78 3.73 -1.48
CA SER A 81 -4.99 3.09 -2.77
C SER A 81 -4.12 1.84 -2.93
N ILE A 82 -2.85 1.91 -2.50
CA ILE A 82 -1.93 0.75 -2.50
C ILE A 82 -2.44 -0.34 -1.55
N ALA A 83 -2.85 0.02 -0.32
CA ALA A 83 -3.43 -0.91 0.63
C ALA A 83 -4.69 -1.59 0.06
N ALA A 84 -5.55 -0.85 -0.65
CA ALA A 84 -6.73 -1.40 -1.30
C ALA A 84 -6.37 -2.41 -2.41
N LEU A 85 -5.38 -2.10 -3.25
CA LEU A 85 -4.89 -3.04 -4.27
C LEU A 85 -4.34 -4.34 -3.65
N ILE A 86 -3.79 -4.27 -2.44
CA ILE A 86 -3.27 -5.44 -1.73
C ILE A 86 -4.39 -6.21 -1.04
N ALA A 87 -5.20 -5.57 -0.20
CA ALA A 87 -6.02 -6.26 0.81
C ALA A 87 -7.49 -5.80 0.92
N ALA A 88 -8.02 -5.05 -0.06
CA ALA A 88 -9.43 -4.71 -0.05
C ALA A 88 -10.33 -5.96 -0.09
N THR A 89 -11.37 -5.97 0.73
CA THR A 89 -12.23 -7.13 0.99
C THR A 89 -13.48 -7.18 0.11
N GLY A 90 -13.77 -6.11 -0.63
CA GLY A 90 -15.02 -5.95 -1.36
C GLY A 90 -16.26 -5.80 -0.47
N ALA A 91 -16.10 -5.41 0.80
CA ALA A 91 -17.18 -5.27 1.78
C ALA A 91 -18.35 -4.36 1.34
N ARG A 92 -18.15 -3.45 0.38
CA ARG A 92 -19.23 -2.65 -0.25
C ARG A 92 -20.11 -3.44 -1.23
N GLY A 93 -19.88 -4.74 -1.40
CA GLY A 93 -20.74 -5.65 -2.15
C GLY A 93 -20.37 -5.79 -3.63
N THR A 94 -21.15 -6.56 -4.38
CA THR A 94 -20.79 -7.01 -5.74
C THR A 94 -20.72 -5.89 -6.78
N VAL A 95 -21.37 -4.76 -6.55
CA VAL A 95 -21.39 -3.63 -7.50
C VAL A 95 -20.32 -2.58 -7.15
N GLN A 96 -20.12 -2.27 -5.87
CA GLN A 96 -19.27 -1.15 -5.43
C GLN A 96 -17.98 -1.58 -4.71
N GLY A 97 -17.86 -2.85 -4.34
CA GLY A 97 -16.71 -3.39 -3.62
C GLY A 97 -15.48 -3.46 -4.51
N SER A 98 -14.38 -2.88 -4.05
CA SER A 98 -13.05 -3.14 -4.61
C SER A 98 -12.39 -4.31 -3.88
N TYR A 99 -11.74 -5.19 -4.62
CA TYR A 99 -10.99 -6.33 -4.08
C TYR A 99 -9.48 -6.12 -4.23
N GLY A 100 -8.72 -6.48 -3.20
CA GLY A 100 -7.26 -6.58 -3.27
C GLY A 100 -6.85 -7.95 -3.76
N LEU A 101 -5.59 -8.10 -4.20
CA LEU A 101 -5.07 -9.40 -4.64
C LEU A 101 -5.02 -10.44 -3.50
N ALA A 102 -4.81 -10.00 -2.26
CA ALA A 102 -4.72 -10.81 -1.05
C ALA A 102 -5.74 -10.30 -0.01
N PRO A 103 -7.05 -10.54 -0.22
CA PRO A 103 -8.12 -9.92 0.56
C PRO A 103 -8.19 -10.39 2.03
N ASP A 104 -7.42 -11.41 2.45
CA ASP A 104 -7.32 -11.83 3.85
C ASP A 104 -5.97 -11.47 4.50
N ALA A 105 -5.07 -10.78 3.78
CA ALA A 105 -3.83 -10.26 4.34
C ALA A 105 -4.09 -9.04 5.24
N LYS A 106 -3.18 -8.77 6.18
CA LYS A 106 -3.18 -7.55 6.99
C LYS A 106 -2.21 -6.52 6.42
N ILE A 107 -2.55 -5.25 6.57
CA ILE A 107 -1.72 -4.11 6.17
C ILE A 107 -1.13 -3.49 7.44
N LEU A 108 0.19 -3.40 7.50
CA LEU A 108 0.90 -2.61 8.50
C LEU A 108 1.31 -1.27 7.86
N PRO A 109 0.59 -0.17 8.13
CA PRO A 109 0.90 1.12 7.52
C PRO A 109 2.17 1.72 8.14
N ILE A 110 3.10 2.15 7.27
CA ILE A 110 4.28 2.90 7.68
C ILE A 110 4.28 4.20 6.89
N ARG A 111 3.79 5.26 7.54
CA ARG A 111 3.59 6.56 6.91
C ARG A 111 4.91 7.31 6.75
N MET A 112 5.13 7.81 5.54
CA MET A 112 6.29 8.58 5.11
C MET A 112 5.80 9.95 4.60
N ARG A 113 6.68 10.95 4.63
CA ARG A 113 6.34 12.29 4.15
C ARG A 113 6.24 12.36 2.63
N TYR A 114 5.13 12.88 2.09
CA TYR A 114 4.87 13.03 0.65
C TYR A 114 4.82 14.50 0.18
N ALA A 115 4.86 14.69 -1.15
CA ALA A 115 4.97 15.98 -1.84
C ALA A 115 3.88 17.00 -1.43
N THR A 116 2.70 16.50 -1.09
CA THR A 116 1.50 17.28 -0.75
C THR A 116 1.46 17.74 0.70
N GLU A 117 2.44 17.34 1.50
CA GLU A 117 2.60 17.73 2.90
C GLU A 117 3.66 18.84 3.05
N ASP A 118 3.61 19.62 4.12
CA ASP A 118 4.51 20.77 4.30
C ASP A 118 5.96 20.32 4.49
N TYR A 119 6.82 20.69 3.53
CA TYR A 119 8.25 20.36 3.56
C TYR A 119 9.08 21.26 4.47
N GLY A 120 8.56 22.42 4.90
CA GLY A 120 9.37 23.42 5.59
C GLY A 120 10.75 23.63 4.93
N GLN A 121 11.79 23.77 5.74
CA GLN A 121 13.20 23.90 5.34
C GLN A 121 14.00 22.62 5.67
N VAL A 122 13.46 21.44 5.40
CA VAL A 122 14.14 20.18 5.72
C VAL A 122 15.03 19.74 4.55
N ASP A 123 16.30 19.43 4.81
CA ASP A 123 17.22 18.87 3.81
C ASP A 123 16.72 17.48 3.36
N ASN A 124 15.97 17.49 2.27
CA ASN A 124 15.15 16.39 1.80
C ASN A 124 15.93 15.10 1.46
N LYS A 125 17.26 15.16 1.33
CA LYS A 125 18.06 14.09 0.71
C LYS A 125 18.63 13.12 1.73
N ALA A 126 19.38 13.63 2.71
CA ALA A 126 19.86 12.82 3.83
C ALA A 126 18.68 12.28 4.63
N GLU A 127 17.61 13.07 4.74
CA GLU A 127 16.38 12.68 5.41
C GLU A 127 15.64 11.55 4.69
N PHE A 128 15.53 11.56 3.36
CA PHE A 128 14.89 10.45 2.63
C PHE A 128 15.53 9.09 2.96
N SER A 129 16.85 8.96 2.73
CA SER A 129 17.54 7.69 2.93
C SER A 129 17.59 7.30 4.40
N ARG A 130 17.78 8.25 5.31
CA ARG A 130 17.80 8.01 6.76
C ARG A 130 16.43 7.53 7.26
N VAL A 131 15.35 8.18 6.86
CA VAL A 131 13.99 7.85 7.30
C VAL A 131 13.55 6.53 6.68
N LEU A 132 13.80 6.30 5.38
CA LEU A 132 13.52 5.03 4.72
C LEU A 132 14.31 3.86 5.34
N THR A 133 15.57 4.08 5.71
CA THR A 133 16.37 3.08 6.44
C THR A 133 15.69 2.68 7.75
N ARG A 134 15.19 3.66 8.53
CA ARG A 134 14.46 3.38 9.78
C ARG A 134 13.14 2.66 9.53
N ALA A 135 12.39 3.06 8.51
CA ALA A 135 11.11 2.45 8.14
C ALA A 135 11.26 0.98 7.75
N ILE A 136 12.26 0.65 6.91
CA ILE A 136 12.55 -0.74 6.51
C ILE A 136 12.95 -1.59 7.73
N ARG A 137 13.79 -1.06 8.62
CA ARG A 137 14.18 -1.79 9.83
C ARG A 137 13.00 -2.02 10.76
N TYR A 138 12.17 -1.00 10.98
CA TYR A 138 10.94 -1.14 11.77
C TYR A 138 10.05 -2.24 11.20
N ALA A 139 9.77 -2.22 9.89
CA ALA A 139 8.98 -3.26 9.22
C ALA A 139 9.57 -4.67 9.47
N ALA A 140 10.88 -4.83 9.32
CA ALA A 140 11.59 -6.09 9.55
C ALA A 140 11.67 -6.56 11.02
N ASP A 141 11.37 -5.66 11.96
CA ASP A 141 11.28 -5.96 13.39
C ASP A 141 9.84 -6.23 13.84
N THR A 142 8.87 -6.14 12.92
CA THR A 142 7.47 -6.54 13.14
C THR A 142 7.21 -7.96 12.61
N ASP A 143 5.96 -8.42 12.73
CA ASP A 143 5.50 -9.69 12.14
C ASP A 143 5.23 -9.61 10.63
N ALA A 144 5.51 -8.48 9.97
CA ALA A 144 5.34 -8.33 8.53
C ALA A 144 6.28 -9.26 7.74
N GLN A 145 5.70 -10.07 6.84
CA GLN A 145 6.47 -10.99 5.98
C GLN A 145 6.79 -10.38 4.61
N ILE A 146 6.09 -9.31 4.22
CA ILE A 146 6.26 -8.61 2.95
C ILE A 146 6.40 -7.12 3.23
N ILE A 147 7.33 -6.45 2.55
CA ILE A 147 7.49 -5.00 2.61
C ILE A 147 7.25 -4.42 1.21
N ASN A 148 6.16 -3.67 1.05
CA ASN A 148 5.91 -2.84 -0.12
C ASN A 148 6.50 -1.44 0.11
N ILE A 149 7.27 -0.94 -0.86
CA ILE A 149 7.89 0.38 -0.81
C ILE A 149 7.53 1.14 -2.08
N SER A 150 6.65 2.13 -1.96
CA SER A 150 6.21 2.95 -3.11
C SER A 150 7.14 4.13 -3.39
N MET A 151 8.11 4.38 -2.51
CA MET A 151 9.03 5.49 -2.62
C MET A 151 10.30 5.10 -3.39
N GLY A 152 10.71 5.95 -4.32
CA GLY A 152 11.94 5.78 -5.09
C GLY A 152 12.67 7.10 -5.30
N SER A 153 14.00 7.06 -5.21
CA SER A 153 14.85 8.19 -5.55
C SER A 153 16.18 7.67 -6.11
N SER A 154 16.84 8.46 -6.94
CA SER A 154 18.08 8.07 -7.63
C SER A 154 19.08 9.23 -7.66
N ASN A 155 20.36 8.90 -7.81
CA ASN A 155 21.40 9.92 -8.00
C ASN A 155 21.20 10.63 -9.36
N ALA A 156 21.36 11.95 -9.38
CA ALA A 156 21.24 12.80 -10.56
C ALA A 156 22.16 14.03 -10.41
N PRO A 157 22.41 14.85 -11.46
CA PRO A 157 23.10 16.12 -11.30
C PRO A 157 22.43 16.97 -10.19
N GLY A 158 23.19 17.34 -9.14
CA GLY A 158 22.66 18.06 -7.97
C GLY A 158 21.99 17.19 -6.89
N ARG A 159 21.86 15.87 -7.10
CA ARG A 159 21.32 14.90 -6.14
C ARG A 159 22.30 13.73 -5.99
N LYS A 160 23.04 13.71 -4.88
CA LYS A 160 24.04 12.67 -4.56
C LYS A 160 23.62 11.93 -3.29
N ASN A 161 24.21 10.75 -3.07
CA ASN A 161 24.08 9.95 -1.86
C ASN A 161 22.64 9.48 -1.54
N VAL A 162 21.84 9.17 -2.56
CA VAL A 162 20.49 8.59 -2.33
C VAL A 162 20.59 7.12 -1.92
N GLY A 163 21.35 6.32 -2.68
CA GLY A 163 21.73 4.97 -2.27
C GLY A 163 22.89 5.05 -1.27
N THR A 164 22.61 4.83 0.01
CA THR A 164 23.63 4.81 1.06
C THR A 164 23.92 3.38 1.52
N PRO A 165 25.12 3.10 2.08
CA PRO A 165 25.43 1.81 2.68
C PRO A 165 24.44 1.41 3.78
N GLU A 166 23.92 2.37 4.53
CA GLU A 166 22.96 2.14 5.61
C GLU A 166 21.60 1.69 5.06
N LEU A 167 21.12 2.32 3.99
CA LEU A 167 19.89 1.91 3.32
C LEU A 167 20.03 0.49 2.73
N ALA A 168 21.17 0.19 2.10
CA ALA A 168 21.46 -1.15 1.61
C ALA A 168 21.51 -2.17 2.77
N SER A 169 22.11 -1.80 3.91
CA SER A 169 22.16 -2.64 5.11
C SER A 169 20.77 -2.91 5.71
N ALA A 170 19.86 -1.94 5.69
CA ALA A 170 18.48 -2.15 6.14
C ALA A 170 17.72 -3.16 5.26
N VAL A 171 17.91 -3.10 3.93
CA VAL A 171 17.32 -4.09 3.01
C VAL A 171 17.89 -5.48 3.30
N GLN A 172 19.21 -5.61 3.45
CA GLN A 172 19.84 -6.89 3.80
C GLN A 172 19.37 -7.42 5.16
N TYR A 173 19.17 -6.52 6.13
CA TYR A 173 18.61 -6.88 7.43
C TYR A 173 17.19 -7.44 7.31
N ALA A 174 16.33 -6.80 6.52
CA ALA A 174 14.97 -7.28 6.27
C ALA A 174 14.96 -8.66 5.58
N ILE A 175 15.81 -8.84 4.56
CA ILE A 175 15.95 -10.14 3.87
C ILE A 175 16.42 -11.21 4.85
N GLY A 176 17.39 -10.90 5.73
CA GLY A 176 17.90 -11.84 6.73
C GLY A 176 16.93 -12.18 7.87
N LYS A 177 15.81 -11.45 8.01
CA LYS A 177 14.72 -11.75 8.94
C LYS A 177 13.64 -12.66 8.32
N GLY A 178 13.56 -12.71 6.99
CA GLY A 178 12.67 -13.63 6.30
C GLY A 178 13.09 -15.07 6.57
N ASN A 179 12.14 -15.90 7.01
CA ASN A 179 12.31 -17.35 7.11
C ASN A 179 12.08 -18.02 5.76
#